data_AF-A0AAW8RZY1-F1
#
_entry.id   AF-A0AAW8RZY1-F1
#
_cell.length_a   1.000
_cell.length_b   1.000
_cell.length_c   1.000
_cell.angle_alpha   90.00
_cell.angle_beta   90.00
_cell.angle_gamma   90.00
#
_symmetry.space_group_name_H-M   'P 1'
#
loop_
_entity.id
_entity.type
_entity.pdbx_description
1 polymer ?
#
loop_
_entity_poly.entity_id
_entity_poly.type
_entity_poly.pdbx_seq_one_letter_code
_entity_poly.pdbx_strand_id
1 'polypeptide(L)' 'MNEIAQILDISNKTAYSLVHENLFRHVRIGKIIRISKKSFDQWLNNFADA' A
#
# COMPACT_ATOMS: atom_id res chain seq x y z
N MET A 1 -5.86 -3.92 4.87
CA MET A 1 -6.36 -2.60 4.42
C MET A 1 -6.15 -1.55 5.49
N ASN A 2 -6.59 -1.79 6.73
CA ASN A 2 -6.44 -0.81 7.82
C ASN A 2 -5.00 -0.34 8.08
N GLU A 3 -3.99 -1.22 8.03
CA GLU A 3 -2.59 -0.84 8.32
C GLU A 3 -2.04 0.24 7.38
N ILE A 4 -2.28 0.15 6.06
CA ILE A 4 -1.75 1.15 5.11
C ILE A 4 -2.52 2.46 5.18
N ALA A 5 -3.83 2.38 5.42
CA ALA A 5 -4.63 3.55 5.69
C ALA A 5 -4.09 4.32 6.92
N GLN A 6 -3.67 3.60 7.97
CA GLN A 6 -3.06 4.20 9.16
C GLN A 6 -1.64 4.72 8.92
N ILE A 7 -0.79 3.96 8.20
CA ILE A 7 0.60 4.35 7.92
C ILE A 7 0.66 5.62 7.05
N LEU A 8 -0.26 5.75 6.08
CA LEU A 8 -0.31 6.89 5.16
C LEU A 8 -1.27 7.99 5.62
N ASP A 9 -1.95 7.80 6.75
CA ASP A 9 -3.01 8.69 7.26
C ASP A 9 -4.09 9.02 6.20
N ILE A 10 -4.54 8.00 5.47
CA ILE A 10 -5.55 8.12 4.41
C ILE A 10 -6.80 7.29 4.70
N SER A 11 -7.89 7.63 4.02
CA SER A 11 -9.12 6.84 4.07
C SER A 11 -8.91 5.43 3.52
N ASN A 12 -9.60 4.43 4.09
CA ASN A 12 -9.59 3.04 3.61
C ASN A 12 -9.94 2.91 2.11
N LYS A 13 -10.82 3.78 1.59
CA LYS A 13 -11.17 3.82 0.17
C LYS A 13 -9.98 4.27 -0.70
N THR A 14 -9.25 5.28 -0.25
CA THR A 14 -8.03 5.77 -0.92
C THR A 14 -6.93 4.73 -0.88
N ALA A 15 -6.71 4.08 0.28
CA ALA A 15 -5.77 2.97 0.39
C ALA A 15 -6.13 1.82 -0.56
N TYR A 16 -7.43 1.52 -0.73
CA TYR A 16 -7.89 0.51 -1.69
C TYR A 16 -7.54 0.89 -3.13
N SER A 17 -7.84 2.12 -3.54
CA SER A 17 -7.49 2.60 -4.88
C SER A 17 -5.99 2.53 -5.14
N LEU A 18 -5.19 2.97 -4.17
CA LEU A 18 -3.73 3.04 -4.26
C LEU A 18 -3.10 1.65 -4.47
N VAL A 19 -3.64 0.61 -3.83
CA VAL A 19 -3.18 -0.77 -4.08
C VAL A 19 -3.48 -1.22 -5.52
N HIS A 20 -4.59 -0.76 -6.11
CA HIS A 20 -4.98 -1.12 -7.48
C HIS A 20 -4.17 -0.37 -8.55
N GLU A 21 -3.50 0.72 -8.19
CA GLU A 21 -2.55 1.45 -9.05
C GLU A 21 -1.26 0.66 -9.34
N ASN A 22 -1.09 -0.56 -8.79
CA ASN A 22 0.07 -1.44 -9.00
C ASN A 22 1.44 -0.80 -8.66
N LEU A 23 1.44 0.19 -7.76
CA LEU A 23 2.64 0.92 -7.35
C LEU A 23 3.62 0.10 -6.51
N PHE A 24 3.14 -0.97 -5.88
CA PHE A 24 3.95 -1.92 -5.11
C PHE A 24 3.34 -3.31 -5.18
N ARG A 25 4.17 -4.31 -4.86
CA ARG A 25 3.76 -5.71 -4.89
C ARG A 25 2.72 -6.01 -3.83
N HIS A 26 1.55 -6.45 -4.27
CA HIS A 26 0.47 -6.94 -3.43
C HIS A 26 -0.03 -8.30 -3.92
N VAL A 27 -0.59 -9.08 -3.01
CA VAL A 27 -1.25 -10.36 -3.29
C VAL A 27 -2.61 -10.40 -2.60
N ARG A 28 -3.61 -10.97 -3.26
CA ARG A 28 -4.94 -11.17 -2.69
C ARG A 28 -5.08 -12.62 -2.25
N ILE A 29 -5.32 -12.84 -0.96
CA ILE A 29 -5.56 -14.15 -0.35
C ILE A 29 -6.99 -14.14 0.17
N GLY A 30 -7.91 -14.70 -0.62
CA GLY A 30 -9.34 -14.64 -0.35
C GLY A 30 -9.87 -13.20 -0.32
N LYS A 31 -10.37 -12.77 0.85
CA LYS A 31 -10.86 -11.41 1.10
C LYS A 31 -9.78 -10.44 1.60
N ILE A 32 -8.58 -10.95 1.91
CA ILE A 32 -7.50 -10.15 2.49
C ILE A 32 -6.50 -9.78 1.39
N ILE A 33 -6.13 -8.50 1.36
CA ILE A 33 -5.03 -8.00 0.55
C ILE A 33 -3.79 -7.94 1.45
N ARG A 34 -2.72 -8.61 1.02
CA ARG A 34 -1.40 -8.56 1.66
C ARG A 34 -0.44 -7.81 0.78
N ILE A 35 0.39 -6.98 1.40
CA ILE A 35 1.30 -6.09 0.70
C ILE A 35 2.71 -6.44 1.14
N SER A 36 3.61 -6.55 0.17
CA SER A 36 5.01 -6.82 0.45
C SER A 36 5.61 -5.59 1.10
N LYS A 37 5.95 -5.66 2.39
CA LYS A 37 6.58 -4.57 3.14
C LYS A 37 7.79 -3.99 2.39
N LYS A 38 8.68 -4.86 1.87
CA LYS A 38 9.86 -4.41 1.11
C LYS A 38 9.49 -3.55 -0.10
N SER A 39 8.51 -3.99 -0.90
CA SER A 39 8.09 -3.22 -2.09
C SER A 39 7.38 -1.94 -1.72
N PHE A 40 6.62 -1.93 -0.63
CA PHE A 40 5.95 -0.75 -0.11
C PHE A 40 6.95 0.28 0.44
N ASP A 41 7.92 -0.16 1.24
CA ASP A 41 8.99 0.70 1.77
C ASP A 41 9.82 1.31 0.63
N GLN A 42 10.15 0.54 -0.43
CA GLN A 42 10.84 1.08 -1.61
C GLN A 42 10.01 2.14 -2.33
N TRP A 43 8.72 1.89 -2.51
CA TRP A 43 7.80 2.88 -3.08
C TRP A 43 7.76 4.15 -2.22
N LEU A 44 7.65 4.02 -0.88
CA LEU A 44 7.63 5.16 0.04
C LEU A 44 8.93 5.96 0.03
N ASN A 45 10.08 5.29 0.06
CA ASN A 45 11.40 5.94 0.03
C ASN A 45 11.63 6.71 -1.27
N ASN A 46 11.12 6.23 -2.41
CA ASN A 46 11.18 6.98 -3.67
C ASN A 46 10.45 8.34 -3.62
N PHE A 47 9.52 8.57 -2.68
CA PHE A 47 8.93 9.89 -2.44
C PHE A 47 9.68 10.72 -1.40
N ALA A 48 10.47 10.08 -0.51
CA ALA A 48 11.18 10.75 0.56
C ALA A 48 12.54 11.33 0.11
N ASP A 49 13.13 10.75 -0.94
CA ASP A 49 14.36 11.22 -1.57
C ASP A 49 14.12 12.29 -2.67
N ALA A 50 12.93 12.90 -2.72
CA ALA A 50 12.49 13.90 -3.72
C ALA A 50 12.28 15.30 -3.13
#